data_AF-A0A1I2WVL0-F1
#
_entry.id   AF-A0A1I2WVL0-F1
#
_cell.length_a   1.000
_cell.length_b   1.000
_cell.length_c   1.000
_cell.angle_alpha   90.00
_cell.angle_beta   90.00
_cell.angle_gamma   90.00
#
_symmetry.space_group_name_H-M   'P 1'
#
loop_
_entity.id
_entity.type
_entity.pdbx_description
1 polymer ?
#
loop_
_entity_poly.entity_id
_entity_poly.type
_entity_poly.pdbx_seq_one_letter_code
_entity_poly.pdbx_strand_id
1 'polypeptide(L)'
;MRLREQGNAGGEVVTLGWDEAQTALRAGTHEVVDDADDGKAISGEKGPEPDAPVDDLDTKTKPELEALAAERGVDISKAKTKADVIEALRASK
;
A
#
# COMPACT_ATOMS: atom_id res chain seq x y z
N MET A 1 -4.81 13.68 7.17
CA MET A 1 -5.90 12.97 6.47
C MET A 1 -6.79 14.01 5.80
N ARG A 2 -7.30 13.73 4.59
CA ARG A 2 -8.21 14.64 3.88
C ARG A 2 -9.66 14.17 4.05
N LEU A 3 -10.48 15.04 4.61
CA LEU A 3 -11.86 14.75 4.96
C LEU A 3 -12.75 15.85 4.40
N ARG A 4 -13.98 15.50 4.03
CA ARG A 4 -15.04 16.46 3.70
C ARG A 4 -16.23 16.25 4.63
N GLU A 5 -17.08 17.24 4.79
CA GLU A 5 -18.31 17.08 5.57
C GLU A 5 -19.19 15.97 4.99
N GLN A 6 -19.69 15.11 5.87
CA GLN A 6 -20.52 13.97 5.48
C GLN A 6 -21.83 14.47 4.88
N GLY A 7 -22.16 14.00 3.67
CA GLY A 7 -23.37 14.40 2.96
C GLY A 7 -23.26 15.74 2.21
N ASN A 8 -22.08 16.38 2.22
CA ASN A 8 -21.81 17.57 1.42
C ASN A 8 -20.85 17.22 0.27
N ALA A 9 -21.41 16.73 -0.84
CA ALA A 9 -20.64 16.28 -2.00
C ALA A 9 -19.85 17.41 -2.72
N GLY A 10 -20.15 18.67 -2.42
CA GLY A 10 -19.37 19.85 -2.84
C GLY A 10 -18.69 20.58 -1.67
N GLY A 11 -18.60 19.94 -0.51
CA GLY A 11 -17.97 20.49 0.69
C GLY A 11 -16.47 20.67 0.52
N GLU A 12 -15.92 21.68 1.21
CA GLU A 12 -14.48 21.93 1.22
C GLU A 12 -13.74 20.72 1.78
N VAL A 13 -12.71 20.27 1.06
CA VAL A 13 -11.84 19.18 1.53
C VAL A 13 -10.85 19.77 2.52
N VAL A 14 -11.03 19.43 3.79
CA VAL A 14 -10.17 19.89 4.88
C VAL A 14 -9.07 18.85 5.14
N THR A 15 -7.84 19.31 5.29
CA THR A 15 -6.72 18.46 5.71
C THR A 15 -6.57 18.53 7.23
N LEU A 16 -6.93 17.45 7.93
CA LEU A 16 -6.87 17.34 9.39
C LEU A 16 -5.72 16.43 9.84
N GLY A 17 -5.25 16.63 11.08
CA GLY A 17 -4.36 15.67 11.75
C GLY A 17 -5.03 14.30 11.92
N TRP A 18 -4.26 13.24 12.13
CA TRP A 18 -4.79 11.87 12.26
C TRP A 18 -5.79 11.71 13.41
N ASP A 19 -5.50 12.32 14.56
CA ASP A 19 -6.35 12.30 15.75
C ASP A 19 -7.67 13.07 15.54
N GLU A 20 -7.58 14.25 14.93
CA GLU A 20 -8.73 15.11 14.60
C GLU A 20 -9.63 14.46 13.54
N ALA A 21 -9.02 13.88 12.51
CA ALA A 21 -9.71 13.16 11.46
C ALA A 21 -10.46 11.94 12.01
N GLN A 22 -9.84 11.13 12.86
CA GLN A 22 -10.49 9.96 13.45
C GLN A 22 -11.69 10.37 14.32
N THR A 23 -11.57 11.48 15.05
CA THR A 23 -12.66 12.05 15.84
C THR A 23 -13.82 12.50 14.95
N ALA A 24 -13.52 13.20 13.85
CA ALA A 24 -14.51 13.67 12.89
C ALA A 24 -15.26 12.53 12.17
N LEU A 25 -14.54 11.46 11.81
CA LEU A 25 -15.11 10.23 11.25
C LEU A 25 -15.98 9.48 12.26
N ARG A 26 -15.52 9.34 13.52
CA ARG A 26 -16.29 8.71 14.60
C ARG A 26 -17.56 9.50 14.94
N ALA A 27 -17.49 10.83 14.84
CA ALA A 27 -18.63 11.72 15.03
C ALA A 27 -19.61 11.69 13.85
N GLY A 28 -19.27 11.06 12.72
CA GLY A 28 -20.11 11.05 11.52
C GLY A 28 -20.34 12.45 10.95
N THR A 29 -19.42 13.38 11.21
CA THR A 29 -19.52 14.76 10.68
C THR A 29 -18.73 14.91 9.39
N HIS A 30 -17.75 14.03 9.18
CA HIS A 30 -16.87 14.06 8.03
C HIS A 30 -16.72 12.66 7.44
N GLU A 31 -16.45 12.59 6.13
CA GLU A 31 -16.12 11.38 5.37
C GLU A 31 -14.73 11.52 4.74
N VAL A 32 -14.00 10.41 4.62
CA VAL A 32 -12.67 10.39 3.99
C VAL A 32 -12.84 10.60 2.49
N VAL A 33 -12.06 11.53 1.93
CA VAL A 33 -11.96 11.73 0.48
C VAL A 33 -10.64 11.11 0.02
N ASP A 34 -10.76 10.02 -0.74
CA ASP A 34 -9.64 9.47 -1.50
C ASP A 34 -9.56 10.23 -2.82
N ASP A 35 -8.80 11.32 -2.83
CA ASP A 35 -8.46 11.99 -4.08
C ASP A 35 -7.34 11.19 -4.74
N ALA A 36 -7.75 10.22 -5.56
CA ALA A 36 -6.85 9.38 -6.34
C ALA A 36 -6.30 10.09 -7.59
N ASP A 37 -6.38 11.42 -7.68
CA ASP A 37 -5.91 12.18 -8.85
C ASP A 37 -5.24 13.51 -8.47
N ASP A 38 -4.35 13.50 -7.47
CA ASP A 38 -3.14 14.33 -7.53
C ASP A 38 -2.05 13.78 -6.61
N GLY A 39 -1.05 13.17 -7.24
CA GLY A 39 0.05 12.46 -6.61
C GLY A 39 0.97 13.36 -5.80
N LYS A 40 0.60 13.68 -4.55
CA LYS A 40 1.54 14.21 -3.58
C LYS A 40 1.30 13.66 -2.18
N ALA A 41 2.15 12.68 -1.85
CA ALA A 41 2.36 12.13 -0.53
C ALA A 41 2.40 13.23 0.54
N ILE A 42 1.72 12.98 1.67
CA ILE A 42 2.07 13.60 2.96
C ILE A 42 2.23 12.52 4.03
N SER A 43 3.44 11.97 4.01
CA SER A 43 4.31 11.66 5.15
C SER A 43 3.76 10.92 6.36
N GLY A 44 4.35 9.73 6.56
CA GLY A 44 4.55 9.10 7.85
C GLY A 44 5.67 8.06 7.78
N GLU A 45 6.91 8.54 7.72
CA GLU A 45 8.12 7.81 8.16
C GLU A 45 8.48 6.48 7.44
N LYS A 46 9.35 6.54 6.42
CA LYS A 46 10.42 5.54 6.25
C LYS A 46 11.57 6.04 5.36
N GLY A 47 12.54 6.68 5.99
CA GLY A 47 13.98 6.59 5.66
C GLY A 47 14.45 6.97 4.24
N PRO A 48 15.78 7.08 4.03
CA PRO A 48 16.33 7.38 2.72
C PRO A 48 15.97 6.26 1.75
N GLU A 49 15.72 6.61 0.49
CA GLU A 49 15.68 5.68 -0.63
C GLU A 49 16.82 4.66 -0.49
N PRO A 50 16.55 3.35 -0.47
CA PRO A 50 17.40 2.47 -1.21
C PRO A 50 16.85 2.44 -2.63
N ASP A 51 17.71 2.83 -3.56
CA ASP A 51 17.79 2.33 -4.93
C ASP A 51 17.85 0.78 -4.93
N ALA A 52 16.80 0.15 -4.41
CA ALA A 52 16.57 -1.27 -4.46
C ALA A 52 15.19 -1.40 -5.08
N PRO A 53 15.05 -2.11 -6.21
CA PRO A 53 13.72 -2.45 -6.72
C PRO A 53 13.04 -3.21 -5.59
N VAL A 54 12.12 -2.53 -4.90
CA VAL A 54 11.22 -3.13 -3.93
C VAL A 54 10.29 -4.01 -4.76
N ASP A 55 10.81 -5.17 -5.13
CA ASP A 55 10.06 -6.23 -5.77
C ASP A 55 8.86 -6.48 -4.84
N ASP A 56 7.68 -5.99 -5.25
CA ASP A 56 6.35 -6.04 -4.62
C ASP A 56 5.85 -7.47 -4.39
N LEU A 57 6.76 -8.42 -4.26
CA LEU A 57 6.50 -9.82 -4.03
C LEU A 57 5.86 -10.06 -2.65
N ASP A 58 6.14 -9.21 -1.66
CA ASP A 58 5.51 -9.29 -0.34
C ASP A 58 4.00 -8.99 -0.38
N THR A 59 3.56 -8.13 -1.30
CA THR A 59 2.14 -7.77 -1.45
C THR A 59 1.36 -8.79 -2.28
N LYS A 60 2.05 -9.55 -3.14
CA LYS A 60 1.45 -10.58 -3.97
C LYS A 60 0.99 -11.81 -3.20
N THR A 61 -0.01 -12.48 -3.73
CA THR A 61 -0.49 -13.75 -3.17
C THR A 61 0.44 -14.91 -3.52
N LYS A 62 0.40 -16.00 -2.76
CA LYS A 62 1.20 -17.21 -3.06
C LYS A 62 1.05 -17.68 -4.53
N PRO A 63 -0.16 -17.83 -5.10
CA PRO A 63 -0.30 -18.24 -6.50
C PRO A 63 0.28 -17.24 -7.51
N GLU A 64 0.23 -15.93 -7.23
CA GLU A 64 0.88 -14.94 -8.10
C GLU A 64 2.40 -15.03 -8.06
N LEU A 65 2.97 -15.35 -6.90
CA LEU A 65 4.40 -15.55 -6.75
C LEU A 65 4.87 -16.83 -7.45
N GLU A 66 4.07 -17.89 -7.39
CA GLU A 66 4.33 -19.12 -8.14
C GLU A 66 4.29 -18.88 -9.66
N ALA A 67 3.32 -18.08 -10.14
CA ALA A 67 3.25 -17.66 -11.54
C ALA A 67 4.48 -16.84 -11.96
N LEU A 68 4.88 -15.85 -11.15
CA LEU A 68 6.09 -15.07 -11.36
C LEU A 68 7.35 -15.93 -11.37
N ALA A 69 7.43 -16.92 -10.49
CA ALA A 69 8.56 -17.85 -10.47
C ALA A 69 8.64 -18.67 -11.76
N ALA A 70 7.49 -19.14 -12.26
CA ALA A 70 7.42 -19.82 -13.55
C ALA A 70 7.82 -18.91 -14.73
N GLU A 71 7.33 -17.66 -14.76
CA GLU A 71 7.69 -16.68 -15.79
C GLU A 71 9.18 -16.29 -15.77
N ARG A 72 9.77 -16.23 -14.58
CA ARG A 72 11.19 -15.90 -14.37
C ARG A 72 12.12 -17.11 -14.44
N GLY A 73 11.57 -18.32 -14.54
CA GLY A 73 12.34 -19.57 -14.52
C GLY A 73 13.02 -19.86 -13.17
N VAL A 74 12.46 -19.37 -12.07
CA VAL A 74 12.99 -19.56 -10.71
C VAL A 74 12.47 -20.88 -10.13
N ASP A 75 13.37 -21.76 -9.68
CA ASP A 75 12.98 -23.01 -9.03
C ASP A 75 12.50 -22.73 -7.60
N ILE A 76 11.20 -22.91 -7.40
CA ILE A 76 10.54 -22.79 -6.09
C ILE A 76 10.16 -24.16 -5.53
N SER A 77 10.68 -25.25 -6.10
CA SER A 77 10.37 -26.63 -5.68
C SER A 77 10.76 -26.92 -4.22
N LYS A 78 11.74 -26.17 -3.69
CA LYS A 78 12.15 -26.23 -2.28
C LYS A 78 11.31 -25.33 -1.36
N ALA A 79 10.55 -24.40 -1.94
CA ALA A 79 9.78 -23.41 -1.21
C ALA A 79 8.45 -23.98 -0.72
N LYS A 80 8.32 -24.06 0.61
CA LYS A 80 7.11 -24.56 1.26
C LYS A 80 6.14 -23.44 1.65
N THR A 81 6.67 -22.24 1.87
CA THR A 81 5.92 -21.09 2.37
C THR A 81 6.00 -19.92 1.40
N LYS A 82 5.06 -18.99 1.49
CA LYS A 82 5.05 -17.76 0.68
C LYS A 82 6.38 -17.00 0.81
N ALA A 83 6.93 -16.90 2.02
CA ALA A 83 8.18 -16.21 2.28
C ALA A 83 9.36 -16.87 1.53
N ASP A 84 9.41 -18.20 1.50
CA ASP A 84 10.45 -18.96 0.81
C ASP A 84 10.39 -18.75 -0.71
N VAL A 85 9.18 -18.66 -1.28
CA VAL A 85 8.97 -18.32 -2.70
C VAL A 85 9.47 -16.89 -2.98
N ILE A 86 9.20 -15.94 -2.09
CA ILE A 86 9.67 -14.54 -2.22
C ILE A 86 11.19 -14.46 -2.15
N GLU A 87 11.81 -15.18 -1.21
CA GLU A 87 13.27 -15.25 -1.09
C GLU A 87 13.91 -15.85 -2.34
N ALA A 88 13.36 -16.95 -2.86
CA ALA A 88 13.85 -17.57 -4.09
C ALA A 88 13.76 -16.60 -5.28
N LEU A 89 12.64 -15.87 -5.42
CA LEU A 89 12.45 -14.86 -6.46
C LEU A 89 13.42 -13.68 -6.31
N ARG A 90 13.68 -13.22 -5.08
CA ARG A 90 14.64 -12.14 -4.80
C ARG A 90 16.09 -12.55 -5.04
N ALA A 91 16.43 -13.80 -4.73
CA ALA A 91 17.77 -14.34 -4.91
C ALA A 91 18.13 -14.59 -6.38
N SER A 92 17.14 -14.63 -7.27
CA SER A 92 17.32 -14.96 -8.70
C SER A 92 17.46 -13.73 -9.61
N LYS A 93 17.67 -12.54 -9.05
CA LYS A 93 17.84 -11.26 -9.78
C LYS A 93 19.24 -11.11 -10.39
#